data_AF-A0A847GJ95-F1
#
_entry.id   AF-A0A847GJ95-F1
#
_cell.length_a   1.000
_cell.length_b   1.000
_cell.length_c   1.000
_cell.angle_alpha   90.00
_cell.angle_beta   90.00
_cell.angle_gamma   90.00
#
_symmetry.space_group_name_H-M   'P 1'
#
loop_
_entity.id
_entity.type
_entity.pdbx_description
1 polymer ?
#
loop_
_entity_poly.entity_id
_entity_poly.type
_entity_poly.pdbx_seq_one_letter_code
_entity_poly.pdbx_strand_id
1 'polypeptide(L)'
;MADALRKRKLRASLKDVKIREPADVDRRLTNSADIYAFLSCYFPDVFWGHWTDQRREMVAAILNAARYGGDQAIAAPRGEGKTSIVQCVTIYCVMHGILSFPLIAAATGPNAEQILANIKYQLERNQALADDYPEICDPILALDGTAQRGPSANFRSRYS
;
A
#
# COMPACT_ATOMS: atom_id res chain seq x y z
N MET A 1 -15.14 11.17 18.17
CA MET A 1 -15.75 9.97 18.79
C MET A 1 -16.29 8.93 17.79
N ALA A 2 -16.87 9.33 16.64
CA ALA A 2 -17.36 8.38 15.63
C ALA A 2 -16.27 7.53 14.95
N ASP A 3 -15.08 8.09 14.72
CA ASP A 3 -13.98 7.40 14.02
C ASP A 3 -13.34 6.28 14.86
N ALA A 4 -13.25 6.45 16.18
CA ALA A 4 -12.73 5.44 17.11
C ALA A 4 -13.67 4.21 17.20
N LEU A 5 -14.99 4.43 17.16
CA LEU A 5 -15.98 3.36 17.13
C LEU A 5 -15.98 2.63 15.77
N ARG A 6 -15.77 3.37 14.66
CA ARG A 6 -15.59 2.78 13.33
C ARG A 6 -14.35 1.89 13.28
N LYS A 7 -13.19 2.38 13.74
CA LYS A 7 -11.93 1.63 13.83
C LYS A 7 -12.06 0.38 14.73
N ARG A 8 -12.80 0.48 15.84
CA ARG A 8 -13.05 -0.65 16.75
C ARG A 8 -13.95 -1.72 16.14
N LYS A 9 -15.01 -1.34 15.41
CA LYS A 9 -15.84 -2.28 14.63
C LYS A 9 -15.07 -2.92 13.48
N LEU A 10 -14.22 -2.15 12.78
CA LEU A 10 -13.33 -2.65 11.72
C LEU A 10 -12.36 -3.71 12.24
N ARG A 11 -11.72 -3.45 13.39
CA ARG A 11 -10.81 -4.42 14.04
C ARG A 11 -11.53 -5.69 14.48
N ALA A 12 -12.81 -5.60 14.83
CA ALA A 12 -13.62 -6.75 15.17
C ALA A 12 -13.97 -7.60 13.93
N SER A 13 -14.29 -6.98 12.79
CA SER A 13 -14.57 -7.70 11.53
C SER A 13 -13.34 -8.33 10.89
N LEU A 14 -12.16 -7.75 11.11
CA LEU A 14 -10.89 -8.33 10.63
C LEU A 14 -10.52 -9.66 11.31
N LYS A 15 -11.07 -9.96 12.49
CA LYS A 15 -10.76 -11.21 13.22
C LYS A 15 -11.31 -12.47 12.55
N ASP A 16 -12.34 -12.34 11.71
CA ASP A 16 -12.97 -13.46 10.99
C ASP A 16 -12.49 -13.59 9.53
N VAL A 17 -11.53 -12.76 9.09
CA VAL A 17 -10.98 -12.86 7.74
C VAL A 17 -10.07 -14.07 7.67
N LYS A 18 -10.44 -15.05 6.85
CA LYS A 18 -9.57 -16.19 6.54
C LYS A 18 -8.40 -15.72 5.68
N ILE A 19 -7.23 -15.66 6.28
CA ILE A 19 -5.97 -15.34 5.60
C ILE A 19 -5.48 -16.60 4.88
N ARG A 20 -5.14 -16.46 3.59
CA ARG A 20 -4.53 -17.53 2.80
C ARG A 20 -3.05 -17.71 3.18
N GLU A 21 -2.49 -18.88 2.89
CA GLU A 21 -1.03 -19.07 2.95
C GLU A 21 -0.39 -18.39 1.73
N PRO A 22 0.84 -17.84 1.85
CA PRO A 22 1.58 -17.31 0.71
C PRO A 22 1.75 -18.36 -0.39
N ALA A 23 1.55 -17.95 -1.65
CA ALA A 23 1.66 -18.85 -2.79
C ALA A 23 3.10 -19.37 -2.98
N ASP A 24 4.11 -18.54 -2.73
CA ASP A 24 5.51 -18.88 -2.88
C ASP A 24 6.36 -18.20 -1.79
N VAL A 25 6.66 -18.98 -0.74
CA VAL A 25 7.43 -18.50 0.42
C VAL A 25 8.88 -18.18 0.03
N ASP A 26 9.49 -18.95 -0.88
CA ASP A 26 10.89 -18.75 -1.27
C ASP A 26 11.05 -17.48 -2.12
N ARG A 27 10.12 -17.24 -3.06
CA ARG A 27 10.07 -15.98 -3.82
C ARG A 27 9.86 -14.79 -2.90
N ARG A 28 8.93 -14.90 -1.95
CA ARG A 28 8.68 -13.87 -0.94
C ARG A 28 9.94 -13.57 -0.13
N LEU A 29 10.63 -14.58 0.39
CA LEU A 29 11.84 -14.41 1.20
C LEU A 29 12.97 -13.77 0.37
N THR A 30 13.19 -14.25 -0.85
CA THR A 30 14.21 -13.70 -1.75
C THR A 30 13.95 -12.22 -2.04
N ASN A 31 12.72 -11.88 -2.41
CA ASN A 31 12.32 -10.52 -2.71
C ASN A 31 12.28 -9.63 -1.46
N SER A 32 11.97 -10.17 -0.28
CA SER A 32 11.98 -9.40 0.96
C SER A 32 13.38 -8.89 1.32
N ALA A 33 14.42 -9.66 0.98
CA ALA A 33 15.81 -9.35 1.31
C ALA A 33 16.45 -8.31 0.37
N ASP A 34 15.94 -8.18 -0.85
CA ASP A 34 16.44 -7.23 -1.85
C ASP A 34 15.31 -6.36 -2.41
N ILE A 35 15.35 -5.06 -2.08
CA ILE A 35 14.37 -4.10 -2.56
C ILE A 35 14.30 -4.03 -4.09
N TYR A 36 15.40 -4.22 -4.80
CA TYR A 36 15.39 -4.16 -6.26
C TYR A 36 14.70 -5.39 -6.84
N ALA A 37 14.94 -6.57 -6.26
CA ALA A 37 14.23 -7.80 -6.61
C ALA A 37 12.73 -7.68 -6.30
N PHE A 38 12.37 -7.14 -5.13
CA PHE A 38 10.99 -6.83 -4.77
C PHE A 38 10.30 -5.94 -5.80
N LEU A 39 10.90 -4.79 -6.12
CA LEU A 39 10.32 -3.80 -7.01
C LEU A 39 10.16 -4.36 -8.43
N SER A 40 11.14 -5.11 -8.93
CA SER A 40 11.06 -5.76 -10.24
C SER A 40 10.07 -6.93 -10.27
N CYS A 41 9.90 -7.67 -9.18
CA CYS A 41 8.98 -8.81 -9.11
C CYS A 41 7.52 -8.35 -9.02
N TYR A 42 7.22 -7.40 -8.14
CA TYR A 42 5.84 -7.03 -7.83
C TYR A 42 5.34 -5.83 -8.63
N PHE A 43 6.24 -5.01 -9.22
CA PHE A 43 5.85 -3.85 -10.02
C PHE A 43 6.55 -3.84 -11.39
N PRO A 44 6.39 -4.90 -12.20
CA PRO A 44 7.10 -5.03 -13.48
C PRO A 44 6.77 -3.87 -14.45
N ASP A 45 5.54 -3.35 -14.45
CA ASP A 45 5.13 -2.23 -15.30
C ASP A 45 5.90 -0.92 -15.00
N VAL A 46 6.42 -0.78 -13.77
CA VAL A 46 7.21 0.38 -13.33
C VAL A 46 8.71 0.11 -13.41
N PHE A 47 9.13 -1.15 -13.22
CA PHE A 47 10.54 -1.56 -13.10
C PHE A 47 10.98 -2.60 -14.14
N TRP A 48 10.61 -2.39 -15.41
CA TRP A 48 10.96 -3.27 -16.54
C TRP A 48 12.36 -3.03 -17.15
N GLY A 49 13.07 -1.98 -16.74
CA GLY A 49 14.36 -1.58 -17.31
C GLY A 49 15.52 -1.61 -16.30
N HIS A 50 16.74 -1.40 -16.80
CA HIS A 50 17.93 -1.35 -15.95
C HIS A 50 17.83 -0.27 -14.87
N TRP A 51 18.42 -0.58 -13.71
CA TRP A 51 18.61 0.35 -12.62
C TRP A 51 19.71 1.35 -12.97
N THR A 52 19.33 2.59 -13.28
CA THR A 52 20.29 3.69 -13.41
C THR A 52 20.72 4.17 -12.02
N ASP A 53 21.88 4.82 -11.94
CA ASP A 53 22.41 5.33 -10.66
C ASP A 53 21.43 6.31 -10.01
N GLN A 54 20.78 7.16 -10.81
CA GLN A 54 19.73 8.06 -10.33
C GLN A 54 18.55 7.30 -9.68
N ARG A 55 18.12 6.17 -10.24
CA ARG A 55 17.03 5.36 -9.64
C ARG A 55 17.49 4.72 -8.33
N ARG A 56 18.73 4.24 -8.25
CA ARG A 56 19.31 3.67 -7.03
C ARG A 56 19.45 4.72 -5.93
N GLU A 57 19.95 5.90 -6.27
CA GLU A 57 20.06 7.04 -5.34
C GLU A 57 18.69 7.41 -4.77
N MET A 58 17.65 7.45 -5.61
CA MET A 58 16.28 7.71 -5.16
C MET A 58 15.78 6.64 -4.18
N VAL A 59 15.93 5.35 -4.53
CA VAL A 59 15.53 4.25 -3.65
C VAL A 59 16.27 4.32 -2.32
N ALA A 60 17.59 4.55 -2.35
CA ALA A 60 18.42 4.70 -1.17
C ALA A 60 18.00 5.89 -0.30
N ALA A 61 17.69 7.04 -0.90
CA ALA A 61 17.23 8.22 -0.19
C ALA A 61 15.89 7.98 0.52
N ILE A 62 14.93 7.34 -0.15
CA ILE A 62 13.62 7.01 0.44
C ILE A 62 13.79 6.00 1.57
N LEU A 63 14.60 4.95 1.38
CA LEU A 63 14.89 3.96 2.42
C LEU A 63 15.57 4.59 3.63
N ASN A 64 16.53 5.49 3.41
CA ASN A 64 17.21 6.21 4.47
C ASN A 64 16.21 7.07 5.25
N ALA A 65 15.37 7.84 4.55
CA ALA A 65 14.30 8.63 5.18
C ALA A 65 13.31 7.75 5.96
N ALA A 66 12.95 6.58 5.43
CA ALA A 66 12.04 5.66 6.11
C ALA A 66 12.65 5.04 7.38
N ARG A 67 13.95 4.77 7.39
CA ARG A 67 14.65 4.12 8.51
C ARG A 67 15.12 5.12 9.57
N TYR A 68 15.54 6.31 9.16
CA TYR A 68 16.25 7.27 10.01
C TYR A 68 15.63 8.67 10.04
N GLY A 69 14.72 8.99 9.11
CA GLY A 69 13.96 10.23 9.18
C GLY A 69 13.01 10.17 10.37
N GLY A 70 13.01 11.22 11.21
CA GLY A 70 12.27 11.29 12.48
C GLY A 70 10.83 10.75 12.44
N ASP A 71 9.82 11.62 12.32
CA ASP A 71 8.40 11.22 12.36
C ASP A 71 7.90 10.50 11.08
N GLN A 72 8.65 9.52 10.55
CA GLN A 72 8.18 8.58 9.51
C GLN A 72 7.70 9.27 8.21
N ALA A 73 8.29 10.42 7.88
CA ALA A 73 7.87 11.27 6.77
C ALA A 73 8.70 11.01 5.50
N ILE A 74 8.02 10.70 4.39
CA ILE A 74 8.65 10.62 3.05
C ILE A 74 8.21 11.82 2.22
N ALA A 75 9.18 12.57 1.70
CA ALA A 75 8.94 13.65 0.75
C ALA A 75 9.04 13.13 -0.68
N ALA A 76 7.93 13.17 -1.43
CA ALA A 76 7.92 12.76 -2.83
C ALA A 76 8.47 13.89 -3.74
N PRO A 77 9.48 13.65 -4.61
CA PRO A 77 9.93 14.65 -5.58
C PRO A 77 8.86 14.90 -6.66
N ARG A 78 8.87 16.09 -7.29
CA ARG A 78 7.96 16.39 -8.41
C ARG A 78 8.38 15.63 -9.69
N GLY A 79 7.45 14.88 -10.29
CA GLY A 79 7.59 14.23 -11.60
C GLY A 79 6.98 12.81 -11.67
N GLU A 80 6.39 12.43 -12.81
CA GLU A 80 5.61 11.19 -12.98
C GLU A 80 6.40 9.92 -12.65
N GLY A 81 7.64 9.77 -13.13
CA GLY A 81 8.47 8.60 -12.83
C GLY A 81 9.04 8.56 -11.40
N LYS A 82 9.19 9.74 -10.76
CA LYS A 82 9.73 9.85 -9.40
C LYS A 82 8.68 9.49 -8.36
N THR A 83 7.44 9.89 -8.59
CA THR A 83 6.30 9.56 -7.74
C THR A 83 6.03 8.06 -7.71
N SER A 84 6.11 7.36 -8.84
CA SER A 84 5.92 5.90 -8.89
C SER A 84 6.99 5.14 -8.09
N ILE A 85 8.26 5.58 -8.15
CA ILE A 85 9.34 4.99 -7.34
C ILE A 85 9.04 5.18 -5.86
N VAL A 86 8.68 6.40 -5.44
CA VAL A 86 8.32 6.70 -4.04
C VAL A 86 7.16 5.83 -3.57
N GLN A 87 6.12 5.67 -4.38
CA GLN A 87 4.96 4.83 -4.08
C GLN A 87 5.37 3.37 -3.83
N CYS A 88 6.10 2.77 -4.78
CA CYS A 88 6.46 1.36 -4.69
C CYS A 88 7.45 1.07 -3.55
N VAL A 89 8.41 1.97 -3.31
CA VAL A 89 9.33 1.87 -2.15
C VAL A 89 8.58 2.04 -0.83
N THR A 90 7.59 2.94 -0.78
CA THR A 90 6.75 3.12 0.41
C THR A 90 5.95 1.84 0.70
N ILE A 91 5.41 1.19 -0.33
CA ILE A 91 4.73 -0.11 -0.19
C ILE A 91 5.67 -1.14 0.42
N TYR A 92 6.90 -1.29 -0.11
CA TYR A 92 7.93 -2.15 0.48
C TYR A 92 8.14 -1.83 1.97
N CYS A 93 8.35 -0.56 2.31
CA CYS A 93 8.58 -0.15 3.69
C CYS A 93 7.41 -0.49 4.63
N VAL A 94 6.17 -0.32 4.18
CA VAL A 94 4.98 -0.66 4.96
C VAL A 94 4.85 -2.17 5.15
N MET A 95 5.04 -2.94 4.07
CA MET A 95 4.91 -4.40 4.10
C MET A 95 5.96 -5.07 4.98
N HIS A 96 7.15 -4.49 5.05
CA HIS A 96 8.25 -4.98 5.88
C HIS A 96 8.31 -4.34 7.27
N GLY A 97 7.30 -3.54 7.66
CA GLY A 97 7.22 -2.91 8.97
C GLY A 97 8.30 -1.85 9.23
N ILE A 98 9.01 -1.40 8.19
CA ILE A 98 9.97 -0.29 8.25
C ILE A 98 9.21 1.01 8.55
N LEU A 99 8.02 1.17 7.96
CA LEU A 99 7.10 2.27 8.24
C LEU A 99 5.80 1.75 8.84
N SER A 100 5.47 2.16 10.06
CA SER A 100 4.19 1.81 10.69
C SER A 100 3.06 2.76 10.28
N PHE A 101 3.38 4.04 10.02
CA PHE A 101 2.44 5.06 9.55
C PHE A 101 3.14 5.95 8.53
N PRO A 102 3.09 5.63 7.22
CA PRO A 102 3.75 6.46 6.22
C PRO A 102 3.07 7.84 6.16
N LEU A 103 3.77 8.88 6.62
CA LEU A 103 3.33 10.26 6.41
C LEU A 103 3.89 10.74 5.07
N ILE A 104 3.02 10.90 4.08
CA ILE A 104 3.42 11.30 2.74
C ILE A 104 3.27 12.81 2.62
N ALA A 105 4.39 13.53 2.64
CA ALA A 105 4.42 14.96 2.40
C ALA A 105 4.50 15.22 0.88
N ALA A 106 3.37 15.57 0.27
CA ALA A 106 3.30 15.98 -1.13
C ALA A 106 3.19 17.50 -1.27
N ALA A 107 3.45 18.04 -2.47
CA ALA A 107 3.41 19.48 -2.72
C ALA A 107 2.05 20.15 -2.44
N THR A 108 0.95 19.38 -2.44
CA THR A 108 -0.41 19.82 -2.12
C THR A 108 -1.17 18.68 -1.43
N GLY A 109 -2.20 19.00 -0.65
CA GLY A 109 -3.08 18.00 -0.02
C GLY A 109 -3.67 16.97 -1.01
N PRO A 110 -4.22 17.39 -2.17
CA PRO A 110 -4.73 16.47 -3.18
C PRO A 110 -3.68 15.48 -3.72
N ASN A 111 -2.42 15.90 -3.83
CA ASN A 111 -1.35 15.00 -4.27
C ASN A 111 -1.05 13.92 -3.22
N ALA A 112 -1.11 14.25 -1.94
CA ALA A 112 -0.92 13.27 -0.87
C ALA A 112 -2.06 12.23 -0.85
N GLU A 113 -3.31 12.69 -1.01
CA GLU A 113 -4.47 11.81 -1.14
C GLU A 113 -4.36 10.88 -2.34
N GLN A 114 -3.91 11.39 -3.50
CA GLN A 114 -3.70 10.59 -4.69
C GLN A 114 -2.61 9.53 -4.50
N ILE A 115 -1.51 9.87 -3.83
CA ILE A 115 -0.46 8.90 -3.53
C ILE A 115 -0.98 7.79 -2.62
N LEU A 116 -1.73 8.13 -1.57
CA LEU A 116 -2.34 7.14 -0.69
C LEU A 116 -3.36 6.26 -1.43
N ALA A 117 -4.17 6.86 -2.30
CA ALA A 117 -5.13 6.14 -3.14
C ALA A 117 -4.42 5.15 -4.08
N ASN A 118 -3.30 5.54 -4.68
CA ASN A 118 -2.50 4.65 -5.53
C ASN A 118 -1.89 3.49 -4.74
N ILE A 119 -1.39 3.75 -3.53
CA ILE A 119 -0.86 2.69 -2.66
C ILE A 119 -1.96 1.69 -2.30
N LYS A 120 -3.14 2.19 -1.89
CA LYS A 120 -4.31 1.35 -1.61
C LYS A 120 -4.70 0.52 -2.84
N TYR A 121 -4.78 1.16 -4.00
CA TYR A 121 -5.11 0.48 -5.27
C TYR A 121 -4.14 -0.66 -5.59
N GLN A 122 -2.84 -0.45 -5.39
CA GLN A 122 -1.83 -1.50 -5.59
C GLN A 122 -2.04 -2.69 -4.65
N LEU A 123 -2.30 -2.44 -3.36
CA LEU A 123 -2.55 -3.52 -2.39
C LEU A 123 -3.84 -4.30 -2.67
N GLU A 124 -4.79 -3.70 -3.40
CA GLU A 124 -6.07 -4.32 -3.76
C GLU A 124 -6.06 -5.03 -5.12
N ARG A 125 -5.26 -4.56 -6.08
CA ARG A 125 -5.31 -5.02 -7.48
C ARG A 125 -4.06 -5.76 -7.94
N ASN A 126 -2.97 -5.67 -7.21
CA ASN A 126 -1.74 -6.35 -7.56
C ASN A 126 -1.81 -7.82 -7.10
N GLN A 127 -2.11 -8.70 -8.04
CA GLN A 127 -2.28 -10.12 -7.76
C GLN A 127 -0.99 -10.77 -7.22
N ALA A 128 0.18 -10.38 -7.73
CA ALA A 128 1.46 -10.92 -7.26
C ALA A 128 1.71 -10.57 -5.78
N LEU A 129 1.39 -9.33 -5.37
CA LEU A 129 1.43 -8.96 -3.94
C LEU A 129 0.37 -9.72 -3.14
N ALA A 130 -0.84 -9.85 -3.66
CA ALA A 130 -1.93 -10.53 -2.96
C ALA A 130 -1.69 -12.03 -2.77
N ASP A 131 -0.90 -12.65 -3.63
CA ASP A 131 -0.54 -14.07 -3.55
C ASP A 131 0.61 -14.31 -2.58
N ASP A 132 1.60 -13.41 -2.50
CA ASP A 132 2.79 -13.60 -1.65
C ASP A 132 2.66 -12.94 -0.26
N TYR A 133 1.76 -11.96 -0.12
CA TYR A 133 1.47 -11.26 1.14
C TYR A 133 -0.04 -11.26 1.48
N PRO A 134 -0.69 -12.44 1.53
CA PRO A 134 -2.11 -12.54 1.83
C PRO A 134 -2.45 -11.99 3.23
N GLU A 135 -1.55 -12.02 4.20
CA GLU A 135 -1.77 -11.46 5.53
C GLU A 135 -1.93 -9.94 5.55
N ILE A 136 -1.51 -9.26 4.47
CA ILE A 136 -1.70 -7.82 4.28
C ILE A 136 -2.87 -7.58 3.32
N CYS A 137 -2.88 -8.26 2.18
CA CYS A 137 -3.85 -8.02 1.11
C CYS A 137 -5.24 -8.58 1.42
N ASP A 138 -5.37 -9.78 2.01
CA ASP A 138 -6.69 -10.38 2.29
C ASP A 138 -7.51 -9.53 3.28
N PRO A 139 -6.94 -8.99 4.38
CA PRO A 139 -7.61 -8.01 5.22
C PRO A 139 -8.08 -6.77 4.46
N ILE A 140 -7.24 -6.20 3.58
CA ILE A 140 -7.56 -4.98 2.82
C ILE A 140 -8.74 -5.27 1.87
N LEU A 141 -8.68 -6.39 1.16
CA LEU A 141 -9.74 -6.83 0.25
C LEU A 141 -11.07 -7.11 0.99
N ALA A 142 -11.00 -7.74 2.15
CA ALA A 142 -12.17 -7.99 2.99
C ALA A 142 -12.82 -6.69 3.50
N LEU A 143 -12.01 -5.67 3.80
CA LEU A 143 -12.49 -4.34 4.18
C LEU A 143 -13.13 -3.60 3.01
N ASP A 144 -12.59 -3.70 1.79
CA ASP A 144 -13.18 -3.06 0.62
C ASP A 144 -14.48 -3.76 0.19
N GLY A 145 -14.51 -5.09 0.22
CA GLY A 145 -15.72 -5.89 -0.03
C GLY A 145 -16.83 -5.69 1.00
N THR A 146 -16.50 -5.33 2.25
CA THR A 146 -17.48 -4.94 3.27
C THR A 146 -17.91 -3.48 3.17
N ALA A 147 -17.02 -2.57 2.76
CA ALA A 147 -17.35 -1.17 2.50
C ALA A 147 -18.34 -1.00 1.33
N GLN A 148 -18.27 -1.87 0.32
CA GLN A 148 -19.20 -1.88 -0.81
C GLN A 148 -20.60 -2.44 -0.48
N ARG A 149 -20.80 -2.94 0.75
CA ARG A 149 -22.11 -3.34 1.31
C ARG A 149 -22.67 -2.31 2.31
N GLY A 150 -22.38 -1.03 2.13
CA GLY A 150 -23.22 0.03 2.71
C GLY A 150 -24.56 0.06 1.98
N PRO A 151 -25.72 -0.10 2.65
CA PRO A 151 -27.00 -0.15 1.95
C PRO A 151 -27.25 1.20 1.27
N SER A 152 -27.29 1.20 -0.07
CA SER A 152 -28.04 2.20 -0.81
C SER A 152 -29.51 2.02 -0.44
N ALA A 153 -29.94 2.64 0.66
CA ALA A 153 -31.33 2.73 1.04
C ALA A 153 -32.05 3.60 0.01
N ASN A 154 -32.51 2.99 -1.07
CA ASN A 154 -33.51 3.59 -1.95
C ASN A 154 -34.80 3.73 -1.14
N PHE A 155 -34.97 4.88 -0.48
CA PHE A 155 -36.22 5.29 0.14
C PHE A 155 -37.24 5.64 -0.95
N ARG A 156 -37.87 4.60 -1.52
CA ARG A 156 -39.06 4.77 -2.36
C ARG A 156 -40.28 4.95 -1.45
N SER A 157 -40.61 6.20 -1.18
CA SER A 157 -41.90 6.61 -0.61
C SER A 157 -43.02 6.12 -1.54
N ARG A 158 -43.89 5.24 -1.04
CA ARG A 158 -45.18 4.92 -1.64
C ARG A 158 -46.25 5.67 -0.85
N TYR A 159 -46.79 6.73 -1.44
CA TYR A 159 -48.12 7.24 -1.11
C TYR A 159 -48.99 7.07 -2.36
N SER A 160 -49.99 6.20 -2.26
CA SER A 160 -51.26 6.27 -2.97
C SER A 160 -52.28 5.44 -2.20
#